data_AF-A0A8J7EL16-F1
#
_entry.id   AF-A0A8J7EL16-F1
#
_cell.length_a   1.000
_cell.length_b   1.000
_cell.length_c   1.000
_cell.angle_alpha   90.00
_cell.angle_beta   90.00
_cell.angle_gamma   90.00
#
_symmetry.space_group_name_H-M   'P 1'
#
loop_
_entity.id
_entity.type
_entity.pdbx_description
1 polymer ?
#
loop_
_entity_poly.entity_id
_entity_poly.type
_entity_poly.pdbx_seq_one_letter_code
_entity_poly.pdbx_strand_id
1 'polypeptide(L)'
;MAIGIGKFWAAINTIYKAALDRKEEEKNAALLPLARVLISFSLSELEEFEQHLHEVLFAIDGEDFFDTSGQTSGDGFLYCRCYVVAKGLEFYNHVLQNPSLMPDQEYEPLLYVASNAWAVKTGNKADDWPFVSSISYETGCNSARWSELNPVELTLEQVAEQHELNYQRALSSVVHAYRKGYFEQVVKLLKQYRSRLSEQFSDMLQDAQSQLRT
;
A
#
# COMPACT_ATOMS: atom_id res chain seq x y z
N MET A 1 25.25 -17.73 -8.47
CA MET A 1 24.06 -17.80 -9.33
C MET A 1 23.08 -16.84 -8.74
N ALA A 2 22.63 -15.86 -9.52
CA ALA A 2 21.61 -14.92 -9.07
C ALA A 2 20.31 -15.67 -8.76
N ILE A 3 19.69 -15.37 -7.64
CA ILE A 3 18.33 -15.76 -7.32
C ILE A 3 17.42 -15.09 -8.35
N GLY A 4 16.81 -15.86 -9.24
CA GLY A 4 15.70 -15.34 -10.02
C GLY A 4 14.49 -15.08 -9.11
N ILE A 5 13.64 -14.12 -9.48
CA ILE A 5 12.38 -13.75 -8.79
C ILE A 5 11.52 -14.97 -8.35
N GLY A 6 11.62 -16.11 -9.03
CA GLY A 6 10.97 -17.36 -8.62
C GLY A 6 11.44 -17.90 -7.26
N LYS A 7 12.73 -17.80 -6.92
CA LYS A 7 13.26 -18.24 -5.61
C LYS A 7 12.99 -17.21 -4.50
N PHE A 8 12.83 -15.92 -4.83
CA PHE A 8 12.23 -14.93 -3.92
C PHE A 8 10.82 -15.37 -3.51
N TRP A 9 9.94 -15.64 -4.47
CA TRP A 9 8.57 -16.08 -4.17
C TRP A 9 8.52 -17.45 -3.47
N ALA A 10 9.43 -18.37 -3.80
CA ALA A 10 9.54 -19.64 -3.09
C ALA A 10 9.89 -19.43 -1.60
N ALA A 11 10.78 -18.48 -1.29
CA ALA A 11 11.11 -18.11 0.10
C ALA A 11 9.90 -17.47 0.80
N ILE A 12 9.27 -16.46 0.18
CA ILE A 12 8.04 -15.82 0.70
C ILE A 12 6.95 -16.87 0.99
N ASN A 13 6.80 -17.87 0.13
CA ASN A 13 5.75 -18.88 0.29
C ASN A 13 5.92 -19.75 1.55
N THR A 14 7.10 -19.74 2.18
CA THR A 14 7.33 -20.43 3.46
C THR A 14 6.68 -19.75 4.66
N ILE A 15 6.33 -18.46 4.57
CA ILE A 15 5.63 -17.73 5.63
C ILE A 15 4.36 -18.51 6.05
N TYR A 16 4.16 -18.62 7.37
CA TYR A 16 2.98 -19.29 7.92
C TYR A 16 1.76 -18.36 7.84
N LYS A 17 1.13 -18.30 6.67
CA LYS A 17 0.08 -17.34 6.32
C LYS A 17 -1.11 -17.31 7.29
N ALA A 18 -1.45 -18.45 7.90
CA ALA A 18 -2.57 -18.56 8.85
C ALA A 18 -2.35 -17.80 10.17
N ALA A 19 -1.11 -17.35 10.44
CA ALA A 19 -0.77 -16.52 11.60
C ALA A 19 -0.71 -15.02 11.29
N LEU A 20 -0.76 -14.61 10.02
CA LEU A 20 -0.74 -13.18 9.63
C LEU A 20 -1.97 -12.41 10.14
N ASP A 21 -3.10 -13.09 10.29
CA ASP A 21 -4.39 -12.51 10.71
C ASP A 21 -4.65 -12.63 12.21
N ARG A 22 -3.62 -13.02 12.98
CA ARG A 22 -3.73 -13.29 14.42
C ARG A 22 -3.18 -12.15 15.26
N LYS A 23 -3.13 -12.33 16.57
CA LYS A 23 -2.55 -11.35 17.51
C LYS A 23 -1.05 -11.17 17.24
N GLU A 24 -0.51 -10.02 17.60
CA GLU A 24 0.85 -9.56 17.26
C GLU A 24 1.97 -10.58 17.55
N GLU A 25 1.90 -11.27 18.68
CA GLU A 25 2.86 -12.30 19.07
C GLU A 25 2.91 -13.48 18.09
N GLU A 26 1.75 -13.87 17.54
CA GLU A 26 1.63 -14.94 16.55
C GLU A 26 2.02 -14.45 15.14
N LYS A 27 1.78 -13.18 14.83
CA LYS A 27 2.22 -12.56 13.56
C LYS A 27 3.72 -12.60 13.38
N ASN A 28 4.49 -12.32 14.43
CA ASN A 28 5.95 -12.41 14.40
C ASN A 28 6.45 -13.84 14.21
N ALA A 29 5.74 -14.83 14.77
CA ALA A 29 6.05 -16.23 14.55
C ALA A 29 5.84 -16.68 13.08
N ALA A 30 4.99 -15.97 12.32
CA ALA A 30 4.72 -16.30 10.92
C ALA A 30 5.95 -16.16 10.00
N LEU A 31 6.92 -15.30 10.36
CA LEU A 31 8.19 -15.13 9.64
C LEU A 31 9.24 -16.21 9.93
N LEU A 32 9.09 -17.00 11.00
CA LEU A 32 10.14 -17.94 11.42
C LEU A 32 10.57 -18.91 10.30
N PRO A 33 9.66 -19.47 9.46
CA PRO A 33 10.07 -20.29 8.33
C PRO A 33 10.90 -19.52 7.30
N LEU A 34 10.49 -18.29 6.95
CA LEU A 34 11.22 -17.44 6.01
C LEU A 34 12.62 -17.09 6.55
N ALA A 35 12.70 -16.67 7.81
CA ALA A 35 13.98 -16.36 8.46
C ALA A 35 14.95 -17.56 8.40
N ARG A 36 14.48 -18.79 8.62
CA ARG A 36 15.30 -20.01 8.50
C ARG A 36 15.82 -20.22 7.07
N VAL A 37 14.99 -19.96 6.07
CA VAL A 37 15.40 -20.03 4.66
C VAL A 37 16.46 -18.98 4.37
N LEU A 38 16.25 -17.73 4.78
CA LEU A 38 17.19 -16.63 4.49
C LEU A 38 18.54 -16.81 5.21
N ILE A 39 18.58 -17.33 6.43
CA ILE A 39 19.86 -17.64 7.10
C ILE A 39 20.71 -18.66 6.29
N SER A 40 20.05 -19.54 5.52
CA SER A 40 20.73 -20.49 4.65
C SER A 40 21.25 -19.89 3.34
N PHE A 41 20.75 -18.71 2.94
CA PHE A 41 21.22 -18.01 1.75
C PHE A 41 22.65 -17.49 1.93
N SER A 42 23.42 -17.43 0.85
CA SER A 42 24.67 -16.67 0.79
C SER A 42 24.43 -15.16 0.91
N LEU A 43 25.49 -14.36 1.07
CA LEU A 43 25.34 -12.91 1.22
C LEU A 43 24.73 -12.26 -0.03
N SER A 44 25.24 -12.58 -1.22
CA SER A 44 24.68 -12.10 -2.50
C SER A 44 23.22 -12.55 -2.69
N GLU A 45 22.86 -13.72 -2.17
CA GLU A 45 21.48 -14.21 -2.19
C GLU A 45 20.55 -13.42 -1.25
N LEU A 46 21.06 -12.92 -0.11
CA LEU A 46 20.31 -12.01 0.76
C LEU A 46 20.12 -10.63 0.09
N GLU A 47 21.17 -10.11 -0.54
CA GLU A 47 21.12 -8.84 -1.28
C GLU A 47 20.10 -8.90 -2.43
N GLU A 48 20.06 -10.00 -3.18
CA GLU A 48 19.09 -10.19 -4.26
C GLU A 48 17.66 -10.41 -3.74
N PHE A 49 17.48 -11.08 -2.60
CA PHE A 49 16.18 -11.17 -1.94
C PHE A 49 15.67 -9.77 -1.55
N GLU A 50 16.52 -8.95 -0.95
CA GLU A 50 16.18 -7.59 -0.53
C GLU A 50 15.85 -6.70 -1.73
N GLN A 51 16.67 -6.76 -2.79
CA GLN A 51 16.40 -6.09 -4.05
C GLN A 51 15.01 -6.44 -4.60
N HIS A 52 14.66 -7.73 -4.64
CA HIS A 52 13.34 -8.17 -5.10
C HIS A 52 12.20 -7.73 -4.18
N LEU A 53 12.40 -7.71 -2.85
CA LEU A 53 11.42 -7.19 -1.90
C LEU A 53 11.10 -5.72 -2.22
N HIS A 54 12.14 -4.90 -2.43
CA HIS A 54 11.97 -3.50 -2.80
C HIS A 54 11.22 -3.34 -4.13
N GLU A 55 11.58 -4.12 -5.15
CA GLU A 55 10.93 -4.08 -6.47
C GLU A 55 9.43 -4.41 -6.40
N VAL A 56 9.06 -5.45 -5.66
CA VAL A 56 7.65 -5.85 -5.57
C VAL A 56 6.84 -4.87 -4.74
N LEU A 57 7.40 -4.29 -3.66
CA LEU A 57 6.76 -3.25 -2.86
C LEU A 57 6.59 -1.95 -3.67
N PHE A 58 7.60 -1.58 -4.45
CA PHE A 58 7.57 -0.42 -5.34
C PHE A 58 6.51 -0.56 -6.45
N ALA A 59 6.34 -1.75 -7.02
CA ALA A 59 5.38 -1.98 -8.09
C ALA A 59 3.91 -1.77 -7.66
N ILE A 60 3.61 -1.95 -6.36
CA ILE A 60 2.30 -1.65 -5.75
C ILE A 60 2.30 -0.36 -4.92
N ASP A 61 3.31 0.50 -5.07
CA ASP A 61 3.35 1.86 -4.53
C ASP A 61 2.60 2.80 -5.49
N GLY A 62 1.38 3.24 -5.15
CA GLY A 62 0.59 4.10 -6.03
C GLY A 62 -0.64 4.68 -5.35
N GLU A 63 -1.13 5.81 -5.87
CA GLU A 63 -2.30 6.53 -5.32
C GLU A 63 -3.58 5.67 -5.37
N ASP A 64 -3.77 4.89 -6.44
CA ASP A 64 -4.87 3.94 -6.61
C ASP A 64 -4.92 2.86 -5.51
N PHE A 65 -3.76 2.38 -5.08
CA PHE A 65 -3.63 1.44 -3.97
C PHE A 65 -3.76 2.13 -2.61
N PHE A 66 -3.17 3.31 -2.46
CA PHE A 66 -3.23 4.07 -1.22
C PHE A 66 -4.68 4.40 -0.85
N ASP A 67 -5.45 4.93 -1.80
CA ASP A 67 -6.85 5.32 -1.61
C ASP A 67 -7.76 4.14 -1.21
N THR A 68 -7.41 2.93 -1.61
CA THR A 68 -8.20 1.71 -1.38
C THR A 68 -7.75 0.93 -0.14
N SER A 69 -6.52 1.14 0.33
CA SER A 69 -5.96 0.48 1.52
C SER A 69 -6.65 0.85 2.84
N GLY A 70 -7.40 1.95 2.87
CA GLY A 70 -7.98 2.50 4.10
C GLY A 70 -6.97 3.21 5.01
N GLN A 71 -5.69 3.29 4.61
CA GLN A 71 -4.62 3.91 5.36
C GLN A 71 -4.62 5.44 5.21
N THR A 72 -4.10 6.13 6.23
CA THR A 72 -3.96 7.59 6.22
C THR A 72 -2.52 8.08 6.28
N SER A 73 -1.56 7.17 6.43
CA SER A 73 -0.13 7.46 6.51
C SER A 73 0.67 6.64 5.50
N GLY A 74 1.83 7.16 5.10
CA GLY A 74 2.74 6.46 4.20
C GLY A 74 3.26 5.15 4.81
N ASP A 75 3.56 5.14 6.11
CA ASP A 75 4.08 3.96 6.81
C ASP A 75 3.02 2.85 6.88
N GLY A 76 1.79 3.18 7.27
CA GLY A 76 0.68 2.22 7.31
C GLY A 76 0.44 1.58 5.93
N PHE A 77 0.48 2.40 4.86
CA PHE A 77 0.39 1.90 3.50
C PHE A 77 1.57 1.00 3.09
N LEU A 78 2.80 1.34 3.46
CA LEU A 78 3.97 0.48 3.25
C LEU A 78 3.76 -0.89 3.94
N TYR A 79 3.21 -0.89 5.15
CA TYR A 79 2.96 -2.13 5.88
C TYR A 79 1.80 -2.94 5.30
N CYS A 80 0.79 -2.31 4.71
CA CYS A 80 -0.23 -2.99 3.91
C CYS A 80 0.38 -3.67 2.69
N ARG A 81 1.29 -3.00 1.96
CA ARG A 81 2.03 -3.60 0.84
C ARG A 81 2.88 -4.79 1.31
N CYS A 82 3.49 -4.71 2.49
CA CYS A 82 4.20 -5.86 3.10
C CYS A 82 3.27 -7.04 3.38
N TYR A 83 2.06 -6.79 3.88
CA TYR A 83 1.06 -7.84 4.08
C TYR A 83 0.70 -8.52 2.76
N VAL A 84 0.47 -7.75 1.69
CA VAL A 84 0.18 -8.28 0.34
C VAL A 84 1.30 -9.24 -0.12
N VAL A 85 2.57 -8.82 0.01
CA VAL A 85 3.72 -9.66 -0.36
C VAL A 85 3.78 -10.92 0.51
N ALA A 86 3.55 -10.80 1.83
CA ALA A 86 3.57 -11.93 2.76
C ALA A 86 2.49 -13.00 2.46
N LYS A 87 1.36 -12.62 1.85
CA LYS A 87 0.33 -13.56 1.37
C LYS A 87 0.78 -14.37 0.16
N GLY A 88 1.83 -13.93 -0.54
CA GLY A 88 2.48 -14.64 -1.64
C GLY A 88 2.02 -14.20 -3.03
N LEU A 89 2.67 -14.77 -4.05
CA LEU A 89 2.59 -14.34 -5.45
C LEU A 89 1.17 -14.26 -6.01
N GLU A 90 0.31 -15.22 -5.71
CA GLU A 90 -1.07 -15.24 -6.24
C GLU A 90 -1.87 -14.05 -5.72
N PHE A 91 -1.84 -13.81 -4.40
CA PHE A 91 -2.52 -12.67 -3.78
C PHE A 91 -1.93 -11.35 -4.26
N TYR A 92 -0.59 -11.27 -4.33
CA TYR A 92 0.12 -10.12 -4.87
C TYR A 92 -0.33 -9.78 -6.29
N ASN A 93 -0.43 -10.76 -7.19
CA ASN A 93 -0.86 -10.53 -8.56
C ASN A 93 -2.32 -10.06 -8.65
N HIS A 94 -3.21 -10.59 -7.80
CA HIS A 94 -4.59 -10.12 -7.74
C HIS A 94 -4.67 -8.65 -7.33
N VAL A 95 -3.92 -8.24 -6.30
CA VAL A 95 -3.85 -6.84 -5.88
C VAL A 95 -3.24 -5.98 -6.98
N LEU A 96 -2.10 -6.40 -7.55
CA LEU A 96 -1.43 -5.66 -8.63
C LEU A 96 -2.34 -5.36 -9.83
N GLN A 97 -3.23 -6.31 -10.18
CA GLN A 97 -4.21 -6.16 -11.26
C GLN A 97 -5.45 -5.36 -10.84
N ASN A 98 -5.78 -5.35 -9.55
CA ASN A 98 -6.97 -4.69 -9.02
C ASN A 98 -6.67 -4.03 -7.67
N PRO A 99 -6.31 -2.74 -7.66
CA PRO A 99 -6.01 -1.98 -6.44
C PRO A 99 -7.11 -2.05 -5.37
N SER A 100 -8.39 -2.20 -5.76
CA SER A 100 -9.51 -2.31 -4.80
C SER A 100 -9.46 -3.54 -3.88
N LEU A 101 -8.53 -4.49 -4.14
CA LEU A 101 -8.26 -5.64 -3.28
C LEU A 101 -7.16 -5.37 -2.24
N MET A 102 -6.61 -4.15 -2.19
CA MET A 102 -5.60 -3.77 -1.21
C MET A 102 -6.16 -3.94 0.22
N PRO A 103 -5.54 -4.76 1.07
CA PRO A 103 -5.99 -4.96 2.45
C PRO A 103 -5.65 -3.76 3.33
N ASP A 104 -6.40 -3.61 4.42
CA ASP A 104 -6.09 -2.70 5.53
C ASP A 104 -5.15 -3.35 6.58
N GLN A 105 -4.92 -4.67 6.47
CA GLN A 105 -3.96 -5.39 7.34
C GLN A 105 -2.52 -4.97 7.04
N GLU A 106 -1.74 -4.82 8.10
CA GLU A 106 -0.34 -4.40 8.06
C GLU A 106 0.60 -5.55 8.43
N TYR A 107 1.81 -5.55 7.86
CA TYR A 107 2.85 -6.53 8.18
C TYR A 107 4.28 -5.97 8.05
N GLU A 108 4.59 -4.94 8.84
CA GLU A 108 5.93 -4.32 8.93
C GLU A 108 7.11 -5.31 9.08
N PRO A 109 7.04 -6.40 9.89
CA PRO A 109 8.22 -7.23 10.17
C PRO A 109 8.91 -7.82 8.94
N LEU A 110 8.22 -7.91 7.80
CA LEU A 110 8.79 -8.37 6.54
C LEU A 110 9.99 -7.51 6.08
N LEU A 111 9.98 -6.21 6.36
CA LEU A 111 11.05 -5.27 5.95
C LEU A 111 12.42 -5.60 6.57
N TYR A 112 12.44 -6.27 7.72
CA TYR A 112 13.66 -6.49 8.48
C TYR A 112 14.20 -7.91 8.36
N VAL A 113 13.51 -8.81 7.65
CA VAL A 113 13.83 -10.25 7.71
C VAL A 113 15.18 -10.58 7.08
N ALA A 114 15.58 -9.87 6.02
CA ALA A 114 16.85 -10.11 5.32
C ALA A 114 18.04 -9.51 6.09
N SER A 115 17.91 -8.28 6.60
CA SER A 115 18.96 -7.64 7.43
C SER A 115 19.21 -8.41 8.73
N ASN A 116 18.15 -8.95 9.34
CA ASN A 116 18.28 -9.85 10.49
C ASN A 116 18.99 -11.17 10.12
N ALA A 117 18.70 -11.77 8.96
CA ALA A 117 19.41 -12.96 8.50
C ALA A 117 20.90 -12.67 8.22
N TRP A 118 21.21 -11.50 7.66
CA TRP A 118 22.57 -11.03 7.45
C TRP A 118 23.33 -10.84 8.78
N ALA A 119 22.69 -10.21 9.78
CA ALA A 119 23.24 -10.02 11.11
C ALA A 119 23.60 -11.36 11.77
N VAL A 120 22.69 -12.34 11.70
CA VAL A 120 22.94 -13.70 12.20
C VAL A 120 24.13 -14.35 11.48
N LYS A 121 24.25 -14.16 10.16
CA LYS A 121 25.29 -14.80 9.36
C LYS A 121 26.67 -14.20 9.58
N THR A 122 26.74 -12.90 9.87
CA THR A 122 28.00 -12.15 9.95
C THR A 122 28.43 -11.85 11.39
N GLY A 123 27.51 -11.90 12.35
CA GLY A 123 27.74 -11.48 13.73
C GLY A 123 27.70 -9.95 13.96
N ASN A 124 27.36 -9.16 12.93
CA ASN A 124 27.17 -7.71 13.03
C ASN A 124 25.72 -7.35 13.42
N LYS A 125 25.42 -6.06 13.64
CA LYS A 125 24.04 -5.61 13.87
C LYS A 125 23.31 -5.46 12.54
N ALA A 126 22.01 -5.72 12.49
CA ALA A 126 21.22 -5.61 11.25
C ALA A 126 21.37 -4.24 10.56
N ASP A 127 21.38 -3.15 11.34
CA ASP A 127 21.55 -1.78 10.85
C ASP A 127 22.92 -1.50 10.22
N ASP A 128 23.91 -2.38 10.44
CA ASP A 128 25.25 -2.26 9.86
C ASP A 128 25.33 -2.91 8.46
N TRP A 129 24.25 -3.47 7.92
CA TRP A 129 24.27 -4.12 6.60
C TRP A 129 24.52 -3.09 5.49
N PRO A 130 25.66 -3.16 4.75
CA PRO A 130 25.99 -2.14 3.75
C PRO A 130 25.17 -2.22 2.45
N PHE A 131 24.31 -3.22 2.29
CA PHE A 131 23.54 -3.37 1.07
C PHE A 131 22.49 -2.27 0.95
N VAL A 132 22.40 -1.66 -0.23
CA VAL A 132 21.39 -0.66 -0.56
C VAL A 132 20.75 -1.09 -1.88
N SER A 133 19.45 -1.33 -1.85
CA SER A 133 18.68 -1.63 -3.05
C SER A 133 18.75 -0.45 -4.04
N SER A 134 18.70 -0.78 -5.33
CA SER A 134 18.67 0.23 -6.41
C SER A 134 17.38 1.04 -6.46
N ILE A 135 16.33 0.60 -5.75
CA ILE A 135 15.03 1.26 -5.70
C ILE A 135 14.53 1.36 -4.25
N SER A 136 13.82 2.44 -3.93
CA SER A 136 13.22 2.62 -2.60
C SER A 136 11.83 2.01 -2.55
N TYR A 137 11.52 1.23 -1.50
CA TYR A 137 10.16 0.77 -1.24
C TYR A 137 9.27 1.83 -0.59
N GLU A 138 9.85 2.95 -0.14
CA GLU A 138 9.15 3.97 0.62
C GLU A 138 7.95 4.53 -0.15
N THR A 139 6.88 4.82 0.58
CA THR A 139 5.65 5.33 -0.01
C THR A 139 5.89 6.61 -0.80
N GLY A 140 5.41 6.67 -2.04
CA GLY A 140 5.58 7.82 -2.94
C GLY A 140 6.83 7.77 -3.81
N CYS A 141 7.68 6.75 -3.66
CA CYS A 141 8.89 6.62 -4.46
C CYS A 141 8.62 6.18 -5.90
N ASN A 142 7.50 5.49 -6.16
CA ASN A 142 7.03 5.20 -7.51
C ASN A 142 6.29 6.41 -8.10
N SER A 143 7.04 7.45 -8.44
CA SER A 143 6.49 8.71 -8.97
C SER A 143 5.55 8.50 -10.15
N ALA A 144 5.74 7.47 -10.98
CA ALA A 144 4.86 7.14 -12.10
C ALA A 144 3.42 6.74 -11.68
N ARG A 145 3.23 6.29 -10.44
CA ARG A 145 1.91 5.91 -9.87
C ARG A 145 1.38 6.86 -8.81
N TRP A 146 2.16 7.87 -8.44
CA TRP A 146 1.81 8.92 -7.47
C TRP A 146 1.62 10.30 -8.10
N SER A 147 1.96 10.45 -9.38
CA SER A 147 1.74 11.69 -10.13
C SER A 147 0.37 11.62 -10.81
N GLU A 148 -0.56 12.48 -10.43
CA GLU A 148 -1.46 13.04 -11.45
C GLU A 148 -0.53 13.70 -12.49
N LEU A 149 -0.64 13.30 -13.77
CA LEU A 149 0.12 13.78 -14.94
C LEU A 149 1.28 12.88 -15.40
N ASN A 150 0.95 11.97 -16.31
CA ASN A 150 1.78 11.83 -17.51
C ASN A 150 1.57 13.11 -18.35
N PRO A 151 2.62 13.84 -18.77
CA PRO A 151 2.48 14.89 -19.77
C PRO A 151 2.30 14.24 -21.15
N VAL A 152 1.13 13.64 -21.36
CA VAL A 152 0.49 13.81 -22.67
C VAL A 152 -0.16 15.17 -22.55
N GLU A 153 0.16 16.12 -23.44
CA GLU A 153 -0.61 17.37 -23.54
C GLU A 153 -2.08 16.98 -23.74
N LEU A 154 -2.83 16.92 -22.63
CA LEU A 154 -4.26 16.74 -22.67
C LEU A 154 -4.80 18.00 -23.35
N THR A 155 -5.58 17.79 -24.39
CA THR A 155 -6.33 18.89 -24.99
C THR A 155 -7.25 19.49 -23.93
N LEU A 156 -7.59 20.79 -24.07
CA LEU A 156 -8.51 21.47 -23.14
C LEU A 156 -9.84 20.72 -22.96
N GLU A 157 -10.26 19.98 -24.00
CA GLU A 157 -11.47 19.15 -24.01
C GLU A 157 -11.32 17.93 -23.09
N GLN A 158 -10.19 17.22 -23.15
CA GLN A 158 -9.92 16.07 -22.28
C GLN A 158 -9.71 16.48 -20.81
N VAL A 159 -9.12 17.65 -20.57
CA VAL A 159 -9.03 18.24 -19.22
C VAL A 159 -10.44 18.52 -18.70
N ALA A 160 -11.32 19.13 -19.51
CA ALA A 160 -12.70 19.39 -19.12
C ALA A 160 -13.50 18.09 -18.85
N GLU A 161 -13.34 17.07 -19.68
CA GLU A 161 -13.97 15.75 -19.49
C GLU A 161 -13.49 15.05 -18.22
N GLN A 162 -12.18 15.09 -17.94
CA GLN A 162 -11.62 14.50 -16.73
C GLN A 162 -12.07 15.25 -15.47
N HIS A 163 -12.11 16.58 -15.51
CA HIS A 163 -12.66 17.39 -14.42
C HIS A 163 -14.14 17.06 -14.19
N GLU A 164 -14.93 16.87 -15.26
CA GLU A 164 -16.33 16.51 -15.15
C GLU A 164 -16.49 15.07 -14.60
N LEU A 165 -15.69 14.10 -15.04
CA LEU A 165 -15.71 12.73 -14.50
C LEU A 165 -15.32 12.69 -13.02
N ASN A 166 -14.27 13.41 -12.62
CA ASN A 166 -13.85 13.53 -11.22
C ASN A 166 -14.95 14.19 -10.37
N TYR A 167 -15.66 15.17 -10.94
CA TYR A 167 -16.81 15.80 -10.31
C TYR A 167 -18.00 14.82 -10.17
N GLN A 168 -18.32 14.01 -11.18
CA GLN A 168 -19.37 12.99 -11.11
C GLN A 168 -19.07 11.87 -10.11
N ARG A 169 -17.80 11.50 -9.96
CA ARG A 169 -17.35 10.57 -8.91
C ARG A 169 -17.52 11.16 -7.52
N ALA A 170 -17.08 12.41 -7.31
CA ALA A 170 -17.26 13.12 -6.05
C ALA A 170 -18.75 13.26 -5.66
N LEU A 171 -19.62 13.55 -6.64
CA LEU A 171 -21.08 13.56 -6.46
C LEU A 171 -21.61 12.22 -5.95
N SER A 172 -21.21 11.14 -6.61
CA SER A 172 -21.64 9.79 -6.26
C SER A 172 -21.21 9.40 -4.85
N SER A 173 -19.98 9.76 -4.46
CA SER A 173 -19.44 9.52 -3.11
C SER A 173 -20.16 10.32 -2.03
N VAL A 174 -20.49 11.58 -2.27
CA VAL A 174 -21.28 12.41 -1.33
C VAL A 174 -22.66 11.82 -1.10
N VAL A 175 -23.38 11.47 -2.17
CA VAL A 175 -24.72 10.88 -2.09
C VAL A 175 -24.68 9.51 -1.40
N HIS A 176 -23.67 8.70 -1.68
CA HIS A 176 -23.47 7.41 -1.03
C HIS A 176 -23.24 7.56 0.48
N ALA A 177 -22.28 8.40 0.87
CA ALA A 177 -21.95 8.65 2.27
C ALA A 177 -23.15 9.18 3.06
N TYR A 178 -23.93 10.09 2.45
CA TYR A 178 -25.14 10.62 3.08
C TYR A 178 -26.22 9.55 3.28
N ARG A 179 -26.49 8.70 2.27
CA ARG A 179 -27.44 7.57 2.40
C ARG A 179 -27.03 6.55 3.47
N LYS A 180 -25.74 6.46 3.76
CA LYS A 180 -25.18 5.57 4.80
C LYS A 180 -25.09 6.22 6.18
N GLY A 181 -25.42 7.50 6.31
CA GLY A 181 -25.30 8.25 7.57
C GLY A 181 -23.87 8.63 7.93
N TYR A 182 -22.92 8.61 6.99
CA TYR A 182 -21.52 8.98 7.22
C TYR A 182 -21.33 10.50 7.14
N PHE A 183 -21.94 11.21 8.08
CA PHE A 183 -22.07 12.67 8.02
C PHE A 183 -20.72 13.42 8.11
N GLU A 184 -19.73 12.89 8.83
CA GLU A 184 -18.37 13.46 8.85
C GLU A 184 -17.71 13.40 7.46
N GLN A 185 -17.87 12.28 6.76
CA GLN A 185 -17.34 12.07 5.42
C GLN A 185 -18.03 12.97 4.40
N VAL A 186 -19.36 13.16 4.53
CA VAL A 186 -20.13 14.13 3.72
C VAL A 186 -19.58 15.54 3.89
N VAL A 187 -19.35 15.99 5.14
CA VAL A 187 -18.81 17.33 5.42
C VAL A 187 -17.39 17.49 4.87
N LYS A 188 -16.54 16.47 5.00
CA LYS A 188 -15.16 16.49 4.46
C LYS A 188 -15.16 16.62 2.93
N LEU A 189 -15.93 15.77 2.25
CA LEU A 189 -16.05 15.77 0.79
C LEU A 189 -16.61 17.11 0.29
N LEU A 190 -17.69 17.62 0.88
CA LEU A 190 -18.29 18.88 0.44
C LEU A 190 -17.40 20.11 0.67
N LYS A 191 -16.56 20.10 1.72
CA LYS A 191 -15.59 21.19 1.97
C LYS A 191 -14.41 21.18 0.99
N GLN A 192 -14.02 20.01 0.48
CA GLN A 192 -12.92 19.86 -0.47
C GLN A 192 -13.24 20.50 -1.84
N TYR A 193 -14.49 20.44 -2.30
CA TYR A 193 -14.92 20.96 -3.61
C TYR A 193 -15.60 22.34 -3.53
N ARG A 194 -15.06 23.20 -2.65
CA ARG A 194 -15.55 24.45 -2.03
C ARG A 194 -16.43 25.42 -2.84
N SER A 195 -16.53 25.33 -4.17
CA SER A 195 -17.29 26.27 -5.02
C SER A 195 -18.48 25.66 -5.79
N ARG A 196 -18.43 24.39 -6.22
CA ARG A 196 -19.47 23.81 -7.12
C ARG A 196 -20.38 22.79 -6.42
N LEU A 197 -19.84 21.98 -5.50
CA LEU A 197 -20.63 20.97 -4.78
C LEU A 197 -21.30 21.52 -3.52
N SER A 198 -20.65 22.47 -2.84
CA SER A 198 -21.17 23.09 -1.62
C SER A 198 -22.47 23.86 -1.87
N GLU A 199 -22.62 24.52 -3.02
CA GLU A 199 -23.87 25.19 -3.40
C GLU A 199 -24.98 24.19 -3.75
N GLN A 200 -24.66 23.18 -4.57
CA GLN A 200 -25.63 22.18 -5.01
C GLN A 200 -26.15 21.29 -3.88
N PHE A 201 -25.33 21.04 -2.86
CA PHE A 201 -25.67 20.18 -1.71
C PHE A 201 -25.72 20.95 -0.39
N SER A 202 -26.05 22.24 -0.45
CA SER A 202 -26.07 23.11 0.73
C SER A 202 -27.02 22.58 1.82
N ASP A 203 -28.19 22.07 1.43
CA ASP A 203 -29.15 21.44 2.33
C ASP A 203 -28.60 20.17 2.98
N MET A 204 -27.96 19.29 2.19
CA MET A 204 -27.32 18.06 2.70
C MET A 204 -26.15 18.38 3.64
N LEU A 205 -25.40 19.44 3.38
CA LEU A 205 -24.32 19.89 4.25
C LEU A 205 -24.86 20.40 5.59
N GLN A 206 -25.92 21.20 5.58
CA GLN A 206 -26.54 21.72 6.79
C GLN A 206 -27.14 20.60 7.64
N ASP A 207 -27.83 19.64 7.01
CA ASP A 207 -28.38 18.48 7.70
C ASP A 207 -27.25 17.61 8.30
N ALA A 208 -26.24 17.25 7.51
CA ALA A 208 -25.09 16.49 8.02
C ALA A 208 -24.40 17.18 9.21
N GLN A 209 -24.25 18.50 9.17
CA GLN A 209 -23.71 19.27 10.29
C GLN A 209 -24.64 19.30 11.51
N SER A 210 -25.95 19.23 11.32
CA SER A 210 -26.92 19.13 12.41
C SER A 210 -26.85 17.75 13.08
N GLN A 211 -26.78 16.68 12.29
CA GLN A 211 -26.67 15.30 12.80
C GLN A 211 -25.39 15.06 13.61
N LEU A 212 -24.30 15.77 13.30
CA LEU A 212 -23.05 15.72 14.07
C LEU A 212 -23.10 16.48 15.40
N ARG A 213 -24.15 17.27 15.66
CA ARG A 213 -24.33 18.06 16.89
C ARG A 213 -25.31 17.42 17.89
N THR A 214 -26.00 16.37 17.48
CA THR A 214 -26.96 15.58 18.26
C THR A 214 -26.32 14.28 18.75
#